data_AF-A0A7J8Y185-F1
#
_entry.id   AF-A0A7J8Y185-F1
#
_cell.length_a   1.000
_cell.length_b   1.000
_cell.length_c   1.000
_cell.angle_alpha   90.00
_cell.angle_beta   90.00
_cell.angle_gamma   90.00
#
_symmetry.space_group_name_H-M   'P 1'
#
loop_
_entity.id
_entity.type
_entity.pdbx_description
1 polymer ?
#
loop_
_entity_poly.entity_id
_entity_poly.type
_entity_poly.pdbx_seq_one_letter_code
_entity_poly.pdbx_strand_id
1 'polypeptide(L)' 'MPESIIKMVVQKVTVDSPPHFKRSYVCFDALKRGWKTRCRTLIRLDGCILKCPFKSEFLTIVGRDANNQMFPIA' A
#
# COMPACT_ATOMS: atom_id res chain seq x y z
N MET A 1 -7.96 -14.62 2.04
CA MET A 1 -7.57 -14.54 3.47
C MET A 1 -8.47 -13.50 4.12
N PRO A 2 -9.28 -13.87 5.13
CA PRO A 2 -10.45 -13.11 5.56
C PRO A 2 -10.19 -11.68 6.11
N GLU A 3 -8.94 -11.25 6.30
CA GLU A 3 -8.59 -9.95 6.89
C GLU A 3 -7.69 -9.07 5.99
N SER A 4 -7.41 -9.51 4.77
CA SER A 4 -6.67 -8.67 3.82
C SER A 4 -7.54 -7.49 3.39
N ILE A 5 -6.98 -6.29 3.40
CA ILE A 5 -7.69 -5.07 3.05
C ILE A 5 -7.29 -4.67 1.64
N ILE A 6 -8.29 -4.54 0.77
CA ILE A 6 -8.16 -3.89 -0.54
C ILE A 6 -9.16 -2.74 -0.57
N LYS A 7 -8.66 -1.51 -0.61
CA LYS A 7 -9.49 -0.31 -0.77
C LYS A 7 -9.11 0.34 -2.09
N MET A 8 -10.05 0.45 -3.00
CA MET A 8 -9.88 1.19 -4.25
C MET A 8 -10.84 2.37 -4.25
N VAL A 9 -10.32 3.55 -4.59
CA VAL A 9 -11.12 4.77 -4.73
C VAL A 9 -11.02 5.21 -6.18
N VAL A 10 -12.19 5.36 -6.79
CA VAL A 10 -12.37 5.95 -8.12
C VAL A 10 -13.11 7.28 -7.97
N GLN A 11 -12.88 8.19 -8.90
CA GLN A 11 -13.55 9.48 -8.97
C GLN A 11 -14.02 9.75 -10.39
N LYS A 12 -15.14 10.43 -10.54
CA LYS A 12 -15.57 10.99 -11.81
C LYS A 12 -15.21 12.48 -11.83
N VAL A 13 -14.70 12.97 -12.96
CA VAL A 13 -14.37 14.39 -13.12
C VAL A 13 -15.66 15.18 -13.38
N THR A 14 -16.57 14.62 -14.17
CA THR A 14 -17.94 15.08 -14.42
C THR A 14 -18.91 13.90 -14.35
N VAL A 15 -20.22 14.14 -14.21
CA VAL A 15 -21.23 13.06 -14.09
C VAL A 15 -21.16 12.05 -15.24
N ASP A 16 -20.92 12.56 -16.45
CA ASP A 16 -20.86 11.79 -17.69
C ASP A 16 -19.46 11.21 -17.99
N SER A 17 -18.43 11.65 -17.25
CA SER A 17 -17.07 11.14 -17.46
C SER A 17 -16.94 9.67 -17.03
N PRO A 18 -16.06 8.90 -17.72
CA PRO A 18 -15.63 7.59 -17.24
C PRO A 18 -15.02 7.69 -15.83
N PRO A 19 -15.16 6.65 -14.99
CA PRO A 19 -14.51 6.63 -13.69
C PRO A 19 -12.98 6.63 -13.85
N HIS A 20 -12.32 7.56 -13.18
CA HIS A 20 -10.87 7.66 -13.10
C HIS A 20 -10.35 7.07 -11.79
N PHE A 21 -9.26 6.33 -11.86
CA PHE A 21 -8.56 5.85 -10.68
C PHE A 21 -8.04 7.04 -9.85
N LYS A 22 -8.30 7.04 -8.54
CA LYS A 22 -7.78 8.04 -7.61
C LYS A 22 -6.64 7.49 -6.77
N ARG A 23 -6.88 6.35 -6.11
CA ARG A 23 -5.91 5.69 -5.24
C ARG A 23 -6.35 4.26 -4.92
N SER A 24 -5.38 3.41 -4.61
CA SER A 24 -5.62 2.10 -4.00
C SER A 24 -4.76 1.94 -2.76
N TYR A 25 -5.21 1.07 -1.87
CA TYR A 25 -4.48 0.59 -0.71
C TYR A 25 -4.67 -0.91 -0.63
N VAL A 26 -3.57 -1.63 -0.51
CA VAL A 26 -3.55 -3.08 -0.36
C VAL A 26 -2.75 -3.41 0.89
N CYS A 27 -3.31 -4.23 1.77
CA CYS A 27 -2.59 -4.74 2.92
C CYS A 27 -2.98 -6.20 3.15
N PHE A 28 -1.99 -7.09 3.01
CA PHE A 28 -2.18 -8.51 3.25
C PHE A 28 -2.21 -8.79 4.75
N ASP A 29 -3.20 -9.55 5.18
CA ASP A 29 -3.37 -9.97 6.57
C ASP A 29 -2.12 -10.66 7.14
N ALA A 30 -1.47 -11.51 6.34
CA ALA A 30 -0.23 -12.17 6.74
C ALA A 30 0.90 -11.17 7.05
N LEU A 31 1.05 -10.11 6.24
CA LEU A 31 2.04 -9.05 6.48
C LEU A 31 1.68 -8.23 7.72
N LYS A 32 0.41 -7.84 7.86
CA LYS A 32 -0.09 -7.13 9.04
C LYS A 32 0.18 -7.90 10.33
N ARG A 33 -0.08 -9.21 10.36
CA ARG A 33 0.22 -10.07 11.52
C ARG A 33 1.71 -10.26 11.76
N GLY A 34 2.49 -10.49 10.69
CA GLY A 34 3.94 -10.64 10.78
C GLY A 34 4.63 -9.40 11.35
N TRP A 35 4.20 -8.21 10.92
CA TRP A 35 4.69 -6.95 11.48
C TRP A 35 4.36 -6.83 12.97
N LYS A 36 3.08 -7.02 13.34
CA LYS A 36 2.64 -6.90 14.75
C LYS A 36 3.34 -7.85 15.72
N THR A 37 3.76 -9.02 15.24
CA THR A 37 4.33 -10.08 16.09
C THR A 37 5.85 -10.06 16.15
N ARG A 38 6.54 -9.62 15.08
CA ARG A 38 7.99 -9.79 14.94
C ARG A 38 8.75 -8.54 14.52
N CYS A 39 8.08 -7.44 14.22
CA CYS A 39 8.74 -6.21 13.79
C CYS A 39 8.84 -5.16 14.88
N ARG A 40 9.87 -4.34 14.76
CA ARG A 40 10.08 -3.15 15.59
C ARG A 40 9.06 -2.09 15.21
N THR A 41 8.72 -1.21 16.14
CA THR A 41 7.87 -0.03 15.90
C THR A 41 8.64 1.07 15.14
N LEU A 42 9.28 0.69 14.04
CA LEU A 42 9.94 1.59 13.10
C LEU A 42 9.29 1.39 11.74
N ILE A 43 8.77 2.49 11.18
CA ILE A 43 8.08 2.50 9.89
C ILE A 43 8.79 3.52 8.99
N ARG A 44 9.03 3.13 7.75
CA ARG A 44 9.50 3.99 6.68
C ARG A 44 8.50 3.94 5.53
N LEU A 45 8.14 5.11 5.03
CA LEU A 45 7.38 5.26 3.79
C LEU A 45 8.39 5.46 2.67
N ASP A 46 8.29 4.64 1.64
CA ASP A 46 9.05 4.79 0.39
C ASP A 46 8.08 4.95 -0.78
N GLY A 47 8.50 5.65 -1.82
CA GLY A 47 7.66 6.00 -2.96
C GLY A 47 8.42 5.90 -4.27
N CYS A 48 7.80 5.31 -5.28
CA CYS A 48 8.34 5.32 -6.64
C CYS A 48 7.31 5.81 -7.65
N ILE A 49 7.76 6.53 -8.67
CA ILE A 49 6.90 7.00 -9.75
C ILE A 49 6.79 5.87 -10.79
N LEU A 50 5.55 5.42 -11.05
CA LEU A 50 5.29 4.40 -12.04
C LEU A 50 5.44 4.98 -13.45
N LYS A 51 6.30 4.36 -14.26
CA LYS A 51 6.36 4.59 -15.71
C LYS A 51 5.22 3.85 -16.39
N CYS A 52 4.00 4.34 -16.19
CA CYS A 52 2.83 3.90 -16.95
C CYS A 52 2.18 5.11 -17.65
N PRO A 53 1.27 4.90 -18.61
CA PRO A 53 0.61 6.00 -19.31
C PRO A 53 -0.04 7.04 -18.37
N PHE A 54 -0.37 6.60 -17.15
CA PHE A 54 -0.87 7.43 -16.08
C PHE A 54 0.25 7.71 -15.07
N LYS A 55 0.80 8.93 -15.05
CA LYS A 55 1.78 9.32 -14.02
C LYS A 55 1.16 9.13 -12.64
N SER A 56 1.64 8.14 -11.90
CA SER A 56 1.14 7.78 -10.58
C SER A 56 2.31 7.46 -9.66
N GLU A 57 2.09 7.64 -8.37
CA GLU A 57 3.04 7.31 -7.33
C GLU A 57 2.61 6.01 -6.65
N PHE A 58 3.54 5.09 -6.52
CA PHE A 58 3.37 3.87 -5.75
C PHE A 58 4.09 4.02 -4.43
N LEU A 59 3.33 4.12 -3.35
CA LEU A 59 3.82 4.22 -1.99
C LEU A 59 3.89 2.82 -1.36
N THR A 60 5.01 2.48 -0.76
CA THR A 60 5.21 1.25 0.02
C THR A 60 5.59 1.60 1.44
N ILE A 61 4.97 0.93 2.41
CA ILE A 61 5.31 1.03 3.81
C ILE A 61 6.20 -0.15 4.17
N VAL A 62 7.43 0.13 4.60
CA VAL A 62 8.38 -0.88 5.08
C VAL A 62 8.67 -0.68 6.56
N GLY A 63 8.71 -1.77 7.30
CA GLY A 63 9.18 -1.82 8.68
C GLY A 63 10.55 -2.49 8.78
N ARG A 64 11.02 -2.61 10.01
CA ARG A 64 12.23 -3.39 10.33
C ARG A 64 11.88 -4.53 11.26
N ASP A 65 12.31 -5.75 10.92
CA ASP A 65 12.06 -6.90 11.78
C ASP A 65 13.04 -6.99 12.98
N ALA A 66 12.84 -7.99 13.83
CA ALA A 66 13.74 -8.27 14.96
C ALA A 66 15.19 -8.55 14.51
N ASN A 67 15.38 -9.11 13.32
CA ASN A 67 16.67 -9.43 12.70
C ASN A 67 17.28 -8.25 11.91
N ASN A 68 16.75 -7.02 12.11
CA ASN A 68 17.19 -5.81 11.43
C ASN A 68 17.00 -5.81 9.90
N GLN A 69 16.22 -6.74 9.35
CA GLN A 69 15.89 -6.83 7.93
C GLN A 69 14.67 -5.97 7.59
N MET A 70 14.53 -5.61 6.31
CA MET A 70 13.35 -4.88 5.83
C MET A 70 12.14 -5.81 5.76
N PHE A 71 11.01 -5.36 6.28
CA PHE A 71 9.76 -6.11 6.28
C PHE A 71 8.65 -5.30 5.59
N PRO A 72 8.01 -5.80 4.51
CA PRO A 72 6.93 -5.08 3.84
C PRO A 72 5.65 -5.10 4.68
N ILE A 73 5.00 -3.95 4.84
CA ILE A 73 3.78 -3.81 5.66
C ILE A 73 2.54 -3.61 4.79
N ALA A 74 2.59 -2.66 3.85
CA ALA A 74 1.50 -2.32 2.94
C ALA A 74 2.04 -1.67 1.66
#